data_AF-A0A9Q1CRH4-F1
#
_entry.id   AF-A0A9Q1CRH4-F1
#
_cell.length_a   1.000
_cell.length_b   1.000
_cell.length_c   1.000
_cell.angle_alpha   90.00
_cell.angle_beta   90.00
_cell.angle_gamma   90.00
#
_symmetry.space_group_name_H-M   'P 1'
#
loop_
_entity.id
_entity.type
_entity.pdbx_description
1 polymer ?
#
loop_
_entity_poly.entity_id
_entity_poly.type
_entity_poly.pdbx_seq_one_letter_code
_entity_poly.pdbx_strand_id
1 'polypeptide(L)' 'MVTIFKGGKVRICHDRKDLNRVIRREHYKIPTVEEVVVSMPDAKVFSVQDAKSGFLQIKIDYESSLLTTFNTHVGRYR' A
#
# COMPACT_ATOMS: atom_id res chain seq x y z
N MET A 1 12.38 -10.88 4.66
CA MET A 1 12.49 -9.43 4.94
C MET A 1 13.78 -8.94 4.31
N VAL A 2 13.72 -7.91 3.49
CA VAL A 2 14.88 -7.32 2.82
C VAL A 2 15.08 -5.91 3.39
N THR A 3 16.32 -5.59 3.74
CA THR A 3 16.70 -4.26 4.20
C THR A 3 17.32 -3.51 3.03
N ILE A 4 16.70 -2.39 2.64
CA ILE A 4 17.18 -1.54 1.55
C ILE A 4 17.74 -0.26 2.15
N PHE A 5 18.97 0.07 1.79
CA PHE A 5 19.58 1.36 2.14
C PHE A 5 19.40 2.33 0.99
N LYS A 6 18.71 3.44 1.23
CA LYS A 6 18.52 4.48 0.20
C LYS A 6 18.54 5.86 0.86
N GLY A 7 19.40 6.74 0.36
CA GLY A 7 19.51 8.12 0.84
C GLY A 7 19.82 8.23 2.34
N GLY A 8 20.73 7.38 2.85
CA GLY A 8 21.11 7.36 4.26
C GLY A 8 20.06 6.80 5.22
N LYS A 9 18.93 6.30 4.71
CA LYS A 9 17.86 5.70 5.52
C LYS A 9 17.73 4.21 5.26
N VAL A 10 17.39 3.49 6.33
CA VAL A 10 17.02 2.07 6.29
C VAL A 10 15.55 1.95 5.93
N ARG A 11 15.24 1.17 4.89
CA ARG A 11 13.88 0.76 4.55
C ARG A 11 13.73 -0.74 4.74
N ILE A 12 12.81 -1.12 5.60
CA ILE A 12 12.41 -2.51 5.79
C ILE A 12 11.37 -2.86 4.72
N CYS A 13 11.64 -3.91 3.95
CA CYS A 13 10.72 -4.44 2.94
C CYS A 13 10.34 -5.89 3.28
N HIS A 14 9.05 -6.11 3.51
CA HIS A 14 8.52 -7.46 3.64
C HIS A 14 8.35 -8.07 2.24
N ASP A 15 9.03 -9.20 1.98
CA ASP A 15 8.77 -9.99 0.78
C ASP A 15 7.41 -10.70 0.91
N ARG A 16 6.43 -10.23 0.16
CA ARG A 16 5.04 -10.72 0.17
C ARG A 16 4.73 -11.57 -1.07
N LYS A 17 5.72 -12.04 -1.83
CA LYS A 17 5.50 -12.77 -3.09
C LYS A 17 4.55 -13.95 -2.94
N ASP A 18 4.78 -14.83 -1.97
CA ASP A 18 3.94 -16.02 -1.79
C ASP A 18 2.53 -15.66 -1.31
N LEU A 19 2.41 -14.71 -0.39
CA LEU A 19 1.11 -14.20 0.04
C LEU A 19 0.33 -13.62 -1.15
N ASN A 20 0.95 -12.76 -1.95
CA ASN A 20 0.34 -12.10 -3.10
C ASN A 20 -0.10 -13.05 -4.22
N ARG A 21 0.40 -14.29 -4.24
CA ARG A 21 -0.04 -15.35 -5.18
C ARG A 21 -1.34 -16.02 -4.74
N VAL A 22 -1.62 -16.05 -3.45
CA VAL A 22 -2.76 -16.78 -2.88
C VAL A 22 -3.88 -15.86 -2.39
N ILE A 23 -3.64 -14.54 -2.24
CA ILE A 23 -4.68 -13.62 -1.82
C ILE A 23 -5.86 -13.63 -2.81
N ARG A 24 -7.07 -13.60 -2.27
CA ARG A 24 -8.27 -13.32 -3.07
C ARG A 24 -8.24 -11.85 -3.46
N ARG A 25 -8.05 -11.56 -4.75
CA ARG A 25 -8.01 -10.19 -5.24
C ARG A 25 -9.42 -9.70 -5.54
N GLU A 26 -9.79 -8.60 -4.88
CA GLU A 26 -10.97 -7.86 -5.29
C GLU A 26 -10.66 -7.06 -6.56
N HIS A 27 -11.60 -7.07 -7.51
CA HIS A 27 -11.50 -6.25 -8.71
C HIS A 27 -12.13 -4.89 -8.44
N TYR A 28 -11.34 -3.99 -7.87
CA TYR A 28 -11.71 -2.58 -7.75
C TYR A 28 -11.21 -1.82 -8.98
N LYS A 29 -12.13 -1.25 -9.77
CA LYS A 29 -11.75 -0.44 -10.94
C LYS A 29 -11.21 0.91 -10.44
N ILE A 30 -9.90 1.10 -10.58
CA ILE A 30 -9.29 2.42 -10.42
C ILE A 30 -9.61 3.21 -11.69
N PRO A 31 -10.25 4.39 -11.58
CA PRO A 31 -10.60 5.17 -12.75
C PRO A 31 -9.34 5.62 -13.50
N THR A 32 -9.40 5.65 -14.82
CA THR A 32 -8.28 6.17 -15.61
C THR A 32 -8.20 7.69 -15.49
N VAL A 33 -7.06 8.26 -15.88
CA VAL A 33 -6.89 9.72 -15.85
C VAL A 33 -7.96 10.40 -16.71
N GLU A 34 -8.29 9.83 -17.87
CA GLU A 34 -9.31 10.33 -18.78
C GLU A 34 -10.71 10.28 -18.16
N GLU A 35 -11.06 9.17 -17.50
CA GLU A 35 -12.35 9.03 -16.79
C GLU A 35 -12.49 10.08 -15.68
N VAL A 36 -11.41 10.34 -14.93
CA VAL A 36 -11.40 11.38 -13.89
C VAL A 36 -11.52 12.77 -14.51
N VAL A 37 -10.80 13.09 -15.59
CA VAL A 37 -10.88 14.41 -16.26
C VAL A 37 -12.27 14.68 -16.83
N VAL A 38 -12.89 13.70 -17.49
CA VAL A 38 -14.25 13.82 -18.04
C VAL A 38 -15.28 14.07 -16.93
N SER A 39 -15.04 13.60 -15.71
CA SER A 39 -15.96 13.79 -14.58
C SER A 39 -16.01 15.23 -14.02
N MET A 40 -15.11 16.11 -14.45
CA MET A 40 -14.97 17.48 -13.91
C MET A 40 -14.82 18.56 -15.01
N PRO A 41 -15.78 18.67 -15.94
CA PRO A 41 -15.67 19.53 -17.14
C PRO A 41 -15.58 21.03 -16.83
N ASP A 42 -16.23 21.48 -15.75
CA ASP A 42 -16.30 22.90 -15.38
C ASP A 42 -15.35 23.28 -14.23
N ALA A 43 -14.46 22.36 -13.83
CA ALA A 43 -13.52 22.64 -12.74
C ALA A 43 -12.50 23.71 -13.16
N LYS A 44 -12.42 24.79 -12.39
CA LYS A 44 -11.54 25.95 -12.67
C LYS A 44 -10.29 26.01 -11.79
N VAL A 45 -10.31 25.31 -10.66
CA VAL A 45 -9.25 25.32 -9.66
C VAL A 45 -9.01 23.90 -9.20
N PHE A 46 -7.74 23.49 -9.16
CA PHE A 46 -7.32 22.17 -8.73
C PHE A 46 -6.35 22.29 -7.57
N SER A 47 -6.43 21.36 -6.62
CA SER A 47 -5.44 21.18 -5.57
C SER A 47 -4.99 19.72 -5.54
N VAL A 48 -3.73 19.51 -5.21
CA VAL A 48 -3.14 18.17 -5.13
C VAL A 48 -2.81 17.89 -3.68
N GLN A 49 -3.30 16.77 -3.16
CA GLN A 49 -2.99 16.27 -1.83
C GLN A 49 -2.22 14.96 -1.95
N ASP A 50 -1.18 14.81 -1.13
CA ASP A 50 -0.33 13.62 -1.13
C ASP A 50 -0.74 12.67 0.02
N ALA A 51 -1.20 11.47 -0.34
CA ALA A 51 -1.48 10.38 0.60
C ALA A 51 -0.22 9.53 0.87
N LYS A 52 0.92 10.17 1.14
CA LYS A 52 2.27 9.57 1.23
C LYS A 52 2.37 8.31 2.09
N SER A 53 1.57 8.23 3.15
CA SER A 53 1.54 7.10 4.10
C SER A 53 0.19 6.39 4.14
N GLY A 54 -0.61 6.47 3.07
CA GLY A 54 -1.98 5.94 3.03
C GLY A 54 -2.08 4.46 3.41
N PHE A 55 -1.12 3.64 2.99
CA PHE A 55 -1.06 2.21 3.36
C PHE A 55 -0.93 1.95 4.87
N LEU A 56 -0.42 2.92 5.65
CA LEU A 56 -0.24 2.79 7.10
C LEU A 56 -1.42 3.36 7.90
N GLN A 57 -2.32 4.08 7.26
CA GLN A 57 -3.46 4.73 7.92
C GLN A 57 -4.67 3.81 8.07
N ILE A 58 -4.81 2.84 7.17
CA ILE A 58 -5.94 1.89 7.19
C ILE A 58 -5.56 0.65 7.97
N LYS A 59 -6.36 0.32 8.98
CA LYS A 59 -6.19 -0.88 9.79
C LYS A 59 -6.65 -2.11 9.01
N ILE A 60 -5.81 -3.14 8.97
CA ILE A 60 -6.15 -4.44 8.41
C ILE A 60 -7.01 -5.21 9.42
N ASP A 61 -7.97 -6.00 8.93
CA ASP A 61 -8.76 -6.88 9.79
C ASP A 61 -7.87 -7.90 10.54
N TYR A 62 -8.39 -8.48 11.61
CA TYR A 62 -7.59 -9.34 12.48
C TYR A 62 -7.04 -10.57 11.74
N GLU A 63 -7.86 -11.28 10.97
CA GLU A 63 -7.47 -12.51 10.28
C GLU A 63 -6.43 -12.25 9.19
N SER A 64 -6.64 -11.22 8.38
CA SER A 64 -5.71 -10.76 7.35
C SER A 64 -4.40 -10.26 7.98
N SER A 65 -4.44 -9.65 9.17
CA SER A 65 -3.23 -9.20 9.86
C SER A 65 -2.32 -10.37 10.23
N LEU A 66 -2.87 -11.54 10.57
CA LEU A 66 -2.09 -12.74 10.87
C LEU A 66 -1.27 -13.19 9.66
N LEU A 67 -1.80 -13.07 8.45
CA LEU A 67 -1.11 -13.38 7.20
C LEU A 67 0.04 -12.40 6.90
N THR A 68 0.02 -11.22 7.49
CA THR A 68 1.05 -10.19 7.30
C THR A 68 2.20 -10.25 8.30
N THR A 69 2.15 -11.19 9.25
CA THR A 69 3.16 -11.41 10.28
C THR A 69 4.54 -11.67 9.67
N PHE A 70 5.58 -11.10 10.27
CA PHE A 70 6.96 -11.33 9.84
C PHE A 70 7.90 -11.54 11.02
N ASN A 71 8.97 -12.29 10.77
CA ASN A 71 10.01 -12.56 11.76
C ASN A 71 11.27 -11.76 11.45
N THR A 72 11.93 -11.34 12.51
CA THR A 72 13.27 -10.74 12.52
C THR A 72 14.12 -11.46 13.56
N HIS A 73 15.42 -11.20 13.58
CA HIS A 73 16.32 -11.75 14.60
C HIS A 73 15.99 -11.29 16.03
N VAL A 74 15.24 -10.19 16.21
CA VAL A 74 14.85 -9.66 17.52
C VAL A 74 13.41 -9.97 17.93
N GLY A 75 12.63 -10.59 17.05
CA GLY A 75 11.24 -10.92 17.37
C GLY A 75 10.32 -11.08 16.17
N ARG A 76 9.07 -11.41 16.50
CA ARG A 76 7.94 -11.61 15.59
C ARG A 76 6.99 -10.43 15.71
N TYR A 77 6.62 -9.84 14.57
CA TYR A 77 5.83 -8.61 14.51
C TYR A 77 4.61 -8.78 13.62
N ARG A 78 3.59 -7.97 13.90
CA ARG A 78 2.33 -7.89 13.18
C ARG A 78 1.95 -6.43 12.97
#